data_AF-A0AAV2GXC2-F1
#
_entry.id   AF-A0AAV2GXC2-F1
#
_cell.length_a   1.000
_cell.length_b   1.000
_cell.length_c   1.000
_cell.angle_alpha   90.00
_cell.angle_beta   90.00
_cell.angle_gamma   90.00
#
_symmetry.space_group_name_H-M   'P 1'
#
loop_
_entity.id
_entity.type
_entity.pdbx_description
1 polymer ?
#
loop_
_entity_poly.entity_id
_entity_poly.type
_entity_poly.pdbx_seq_one_letter_code
_entity_poly.pdbx_strand_id
1 'polypeptide(L)' 'MKGSKMTKNKAAERKKEKAIEDISISRNIQTLQQMIPGCEEETEVETLFEKSIDHILKLKSRVQLLRDLLKQCDK' A
#
# COMPACT_ATOMS: atom_id res chain seq x y z
N MET A 1 -37.43 -0.40 -32.41
CA MET A 1 -36.00 -0.68 -32.14
C MET A 1 -35.62 -0.08 -30.77
N LYS A 2 -35.63 -0.86 -29.69
CA LYS A 2 -35.19 -0.42 -28.36
C LYS A 2 -34.10 -1.39 -27.86
N GLY A 3 -32.84 -1.00 -27.98
CA GLY A 3 -31.72 -1.88 -27.64
C GLY A 3 -30.37 -1.23 -27.31
N SER A 4 -30.31 0.08 -27.06
CA SER A 4 -29.01 0.79 -26.96
C SER A 4 -28.78 1.59 -25.67
N LYS A 5 -29.68 1.51 -24.66
CA LYS A 5 -29.53 2.24 -23.38
C LYS A 5 -28.85 1.41 -22.27
N MET A 6 -28.96 0.08 -22.29
CA MET A 6 -28.52 -0.76 -21.17
C MET A 6 -27.00 -1.02 -21.13
N THR A 7 -26.31 -0.91 -22.27
CA THR A 7 -24.85 -1.12 -22.39
C THR A 7 -24.03 0.12 -22.00
N LYS A 8 -24.58 1.33 -22.19
CA LYS A 8 -23.90 2.59 -21.83
C LYS A 8 -23.76 2.77 -20.31
N ASN A 9 -24.73 2.30 -19.53
CA ASN A 9 -24.70 2.39 -18.06
C ASN A 9 -23.60 1.48 -17.47
N LYS A 10 -23.47 0.24 -17.95
CA LYS A 10 -22.42 -0.68 -17.49
C LYS A 10 -21.00 -0.18 -17.81
N ALA A 11 -20.81 0.47 -18.95
CA ALA A 11 -19.51 1.06 -19.31
C ALA A 11 -19.17 2.28 -18.43
N ALA A 12 -20.18 3.08 -18.06
CA ALA A 12 -20.00 4.20 -17.14
C ALA A 12 -19.72 3.74 -15.70
N GLU A 13 -20.37 2.67 -15.24
CA GLU A 13 -20.12 2.04 -13.94
C GLU A 13 -18.68 1.50 -13.85
N ARG A 14 -18.21 0.73 -14.84
CA ARG A 14 -16.83 0.24 -14.89
C ARG A 14 -15.78 1.36 -14.88
N LYS A 15 -16.05 2.49 -15.53
CA LYS A 15 -15.17 3.66 -15.49
C LYS A 15 -15.11 4.30 -14.10
N LYS A 16 -16.24 4.34 -13.38
CA LYS A 16 -16.29 4.83 -12.00
C LYS A 16 -15.55 3.89 -11.04
N GLU A 17 -15.73 2.58 -11.19
CA GLU A 17 -14.98 1.58 -10.40
C GLU A 17 -13.48 1.73 -10.59
N LYS A 18 -13.01 1.83 -11.84
CA LYS A 18 -11.59 2.04 -12.11
C LYS A 18 -11.05 3.34 -11.52
N ALA A 19 -11.81 4.43 -11.61
CA ALA A 19 -11.41 5.71 -11.00
C ALA A 19 -11.34 5.63 -9.47
N ILE A 20 -12.23 4.87 -8.82
CA ILE A 20 -12.20 4.62 -7.38
C ILE A 20 -10.97 3.78 -7.01
N GLU A 21 -10.65 2.76 -7.81
CA GLU A 21 -9.46 1.93 -7.64
C GLU A 21 -8.18 2.77 -7.76
N ASP A 22 -8.06 3.61 -8.78
CA ASP A 22 -6.92 4.51 -8.98
C ASP A 22 -6.74 5.48 -7.79
N ILE A 23 -7.84 6.05 -7.26
CA ILE A 23 -7.82 6.89 -6.05
C ILE A 23 -7.38 6.07 -4.83
N SER A 24 -7.87 4.83 -4.69
CA SER A 24 -7.51 3.96 -3.58
C SER A 24 -6.02 3.60 -3.62
N ILE A 25 -5.47 3.33 -4.80
CA ILE A 25 -4.05 3.01 -4.99
C ILE A 25 -3.20 4.24 -4.62
N SER A 26 -3.56 5.43 -5.10
CA SER A 26 -2.84 6.67 -4.79
C SER A 26 -2.80 6.96 -3.28
N ARG A 27 -3.93 6.78 -2.57
CA ARG A 27 -3.99 6.93 -1.11
C ARG A 27 -3.12 5.91 -0.38
N ASN A 28 -3.08 4.67 -0.86
CA ASN A 28 -2.24 3.62 -0.27
C ASN A 28 -0.76 3.94 -0.45
N ILE A 29 -0.35 4.45 -1.63
CA ILE A 29 1.02 4.89 -1.89
C ILE A 29 1.40 6.05 -0.97
N GLN A 30 0.55 7.07 -0.84
CA GLN A 30 0.81 8.20 0.06
C GLN A 30 0.94 7.76 1.53
N THR A 31 0.08 6.85 1.96
CA THR A 31 0.16 6.25 3.31
C THR A 31 1.48 5.51 3.49
N LEU A 32 1.91 4.75 2.49
CA LEU A 32 3.17 4.01 2.54
C LEU A 32 4.37 4.96 2.61
N GLN A 33 4.40 6.05 1.84
CA GLN A 33 5.46 7.07 1.91
C GLN A 33 5.60 7.61 3.34
N GLN A 34 4.49 7.95 3.99
CA GLN A 34 4.49 8.46 5.37
C GLN A 34 4.98 7.43 6.41
N MET A 35 4.82 6.13 6.13
CA MET A 35 5.26 5.07 7.05
C MET A 35 6.75 4.74 6.90
N ILE A 36 7.34 4.93 5.71
CA ILE A 36 8.72 4.53 5.44
C ILE A 36 9.67 5.73 5.67
N PRO A 37 10.60 5.65 6.65
CA PRO A 37 11.52 6.75 6.91
C PRO A 37 12.40 7.09 5.70
N GLY A 38 12.49 8.37 5.37
CA GLY A 38 13.29 8.86 4.24
C GLY A 38 12.68 8.55 2.87
N CYS A 39 11.34 8.44 2.82
CA CYS A 39 10.55 8.46 1.59
C CYS A 39 9.60 9.67 1.64
N GLU A 40 9.96 10.75 0.96
CA GLU A 40 9.10 11.91 0.77
C GLU A 40 8.10 11.72 -0.39
N GLU A 41 7.19 12.67 -0.58
CA GLU A 41 6.16 12.63 -1.62
C GLU A 41 6.76 12.51 -3.04
N GLU A 42 7.98 13.02 -3.25
CA GLU A 42 8.72 12.96 -4.51
C GLU A 42 9.44 11.63 -4.76
N THR A 43 9.40 10.68 -3.82
CA THR A 43 10.07 9.38 -3.97
C THR A 43 9.45 8.57 -5.10
N GLU A 44 10.27 8.05 -6.01
CA GLU A 44 9.81 7.13 -7.06
C GLU A 44 9.14 5.90 -6.46
N VAL A 45 8.02 5.48 -7.05
CA VAL A 45 7.19 4.38 -6.54
C VAL A 45 7.99 3.07 -6.42
N GLU A 46 8.88 2.78 -7.37
CA GLU A 46 9.73 1.59 -7.33
C GLU A 46 10.68 1.63 -6.11
N THR A 47 11.37 2.76 -5.92
CA THR A 47 12.25 2.97 -4.77
C THR A 47 11.50 2.92 -3.45
N LEU A 48 10.26 3.43 -3.39
CA LEU A 48 9.40 3.33 -2.22
C LEU A 48 9.15 1.86 -1.86
N PHE A 49 8.84 1.00 -2.83
CA PHE A 49 8.61 -0.43 -2.58
C PHE A 49 9.88 -1.15 -2.14
N GLU A 50 11.03 -0.89 -2.77
CA GLU A 50 12.32 -1.46 -2.36
C GLU A 50 12.66 -1.08 -0.91
N LYS A 51 12.54 0.21 -0.57
CA LYS A 51 12.76 0.70 0.80
C LYS A 51 11.74 0.13 1.79
N SER A 52 10.50 -0.07 1.36
CA SER A 52 9.44 -0.69 2.18
C SER A 52 9.82 -2.12 2.57
N ILE A 53 10.30 -2.92 1.62
CA ILE A 53 10.72 -4.30 1.86
C ILE A 53 11.89 -4.33 2.86
N ASP A 54 12.92 -3.51 2.63
CA ASP A 54 14.07 -3.40 3.54
C ASP A 54 13.64 -2.95 4.96
N HIS A 55 12.74 -1.98 5.05
CA HIS A 55 12.21 -1.51 6.34
C HIS A 55 11.49 -2.63 7.11
N ILE A 56 10.64 -3.41 6.43
CA ILE A 56 9.93 -4.55 7.03
C ILE A 56 10.92 -5.61 7.53
N LEU A 57 11.96 -5.92 6.76
CA LEU A 57 12.99 -6.88 7.18
C LEU A 57 13.73 -6.41 8.43
N LYS A 58 14.09 -5.12 8.49
CA LYS A 58 14.72 -4.50 9.67
C LYS A 58 13.80 -4.54 10.90
N LEU A 59 12.53 -4.20 10.74
CA LEU A 59 11.54 -4.28 11.82
C LEU A 59 11.37 -5.70 12.33
N LYS A 60 11.27 -6.69 11.42
CA LYS A 60 11.16 -8.11 11.78
C LYS A 60 12.35 -8.57 12.61
N SER A 61 13.57 -8.18 12.22
CA SER A 61 14.79 -8.48 12.99
C SER A 61 14.76 -7.89 14.39
N ARG A 62 14.33 -6.62 14.53
CA ARG A 62 14.20 -5.95 15.84
C ARG A 62 13.15 -6.63 16.73
N VAL A 63 12.00 -7.00 16.17
CA VAL A 63 10.96 -7.74 16.91
C VAL A 63 11.48 -9.09 17.39
N GLN A 64 12.26 -9.79 16.57
CA GLN A 64 12.87 -11.06 16.97
C GLN A 64 13.84 -10.87 18.15
N LEU A 65 14.71 -9.86 18.07
CA LEU A 65 15.62 -9.52 19.16
C LEU A 65 14.86 -9.23 20.47
N LEU A 66 13.79 -8.43 20.41
CA LEU A 66 12.96 -8.11 21.58
C LEU A 66 12.31 -9.36 22.18
N ARG A 67 11.81 -10.28 21.34
CA ARG A 67 11.25 -11.56 21.80
C ARG A 67 12.28 -12.42 22.52
N ASP A 68 13.52 -12.44 22.03
CA ASP A 68 14.59 -13.24 22.64
C ASP A 68 15.10 -12.61 23.94
N LEU A 69 15.03 -11.28 24.08
CA LEU A 69 15.28 -10.58 25.34
C LEU A 69 14.18 -10.86 26.38
N LEU A 70 12.90 -10.82 25.98
CA LEU A 70 11.78 -11.14 26.88
C LEU A 70 11.91 -12.55 27.48
N LYS A 71 12.27 -13.55 26.66
CA LYS A 71 12.53 -14.92 27.13
C LYS A 71 13.69 -15.04 28.14
N GLN A 72 14.59 -14.06 28.18
CA GLN A 72 15.68 -14.01 29.15
C GLN A 72 15.25 -13.32 30.46
N CYS A 73 14.31 -12.36 30.40
CA CYS A 73 13.74 -11.72 31.58
C CYS A 73 12.73 -12.60 32.34
N ASP A 74 12.11 -13.58 31.67
CA ASP A 74 11.16 -14.53 32.26
C ASP A 74 11.84 -15.77 32.90
N LYS A 75 13.18 -15.77 33.04
CA LYS A 75 13.98 -16.82 33.70
C LYS A 75 14.51 -16.33 35.03
#